data_AF-A0A4Y2B876-F1
#
_entry.id   AF-A0A4Y2B876-F1
#
_cell.length_a   1.000
_cell.length_b   1.000
_cell.length_c   1.000
_cell.angle_alpha   90.00
_cell.angle_beta   90.00
_cell.angle_gamma   90.00
#
_symmetry.space_group_name_H-M   'P 1'
#
loop_
_entity.id
_entity.type
_entity.pdbx_description
1 polymer ?
#
loop_
_entity_poly.entity_id
_entity_poly.type
_entity_poly.pdbx_seq_one_letter_code
_entity_poly.pdbx_strand_id
1 'polypeptide(L)'
;MLFGQTLRLLCDILFRRPSETPSSANEYMTNLEVRLESIHKVARERVKLASDRMKTRYDFRATDHHFKEGYLVWMYNPKRRRGLSPKLQQNWEGPYTAVNKLNDVVYRV
;
A
#
# COMPACT_ATOMS: atom_id res chain seq x y z
N MET A 1 -26.66 13.58 17.65
CA MET A 1 -26.06 12.68 18.66
C MET A 1 -27.17 12.29 19.62
N LEU A 2 -27.63 11.02 19.62
CA LEU A 2 -28.90 10.65 20.27
C LEU A 2 -28.81 9.53 21.32
N PHE A 3 -27.63 9.02 21.67
CA PHE A 3 -27.47 8.12 22.81
C PHE A 3 -26.13 8.41 23.50
N GLY A 4 -26.19 8.82 24.76
CA GLY A 4 -25.07 9.34 25.56
C GLY A 4 -24.05 8.30 26.03
N GLN A 5 -23.77 7.26 25.23
CA GLN A 5 -22.66 6.33 25.49
C GLN A 5 -21.63 6.47 24.38
N THR A 6 -20.38 6.80 24.74
CA THR A 6 -19.25 6.83 23.82
C THR A 6 -19.09 5.47 23.15
N LEU A 7 -19.05 5.43 21.81
CA LEU A 7 -18.82 4.23 21.02
C LEU A 7 -17.53 3.54 21.49
N ARG A 8 -17.61 2.22 21.77
CA ARG A 8 -16.42 1.42 22.06
C ARG A 8 -15.63 1.22 20.76
N LEU A 9 -14.45 1.80 20.67
CA LEU A 9 -13.57 1.57 19.53
C LEU A 9 -12.96 0.18 19.62
N LEU A 10 -12.59 -0.41 18.48
CA LEU A 10 -11.92 -1.72 18.45
C LEU A 10 -10.62 -1.71 19.28
N CYS A 11 -9.94 -0.56 19.34
CA CYS A 11 -8.78 -0.37 20.21
C CYS A 11 -9.12 -0.43 21.70
N ASP A 12 -10.31 0.01 22.11
CA ASP A 12 -10.75 -0.06 23.52
C ASP A 12 -11.09 -1.49 23.94
N ILE A 13 -11.50 -2.34 22.98
CA ILE A 13 -11.74 -3.78 23.19
C ILE A 13 -10.41 -4.52 23.28
N LEU A 14 -9.48 -4.24 22.35
CA LEU A 14 -8.18 -4.91 22.27
C LEU A 14 -7.22 -4.50 23.41
N PHE A 15 -7.27 -3.24 23.84
CA PHE A 15 -6.30 -2.69 24.79
C PHE A 15 -6.91 -2.28 26.13
N ARG A 16 -8.21 -2.55 26.36
CA ARG A 16 -9.01 -2.28 27.56
C ARG A 16 -9.05 -0.79 27.97
N ARG A 17 -10.23 -0.25 28.28
CA ARG A 17 -10.37 1.12 28.81
C ARG A 17 -9.69 1.23 30.21
N PRO A 18 -9.00 2.34 30.54
CA PRO A 18 -8.47 2.51 31.89
C PRO A 18 -9.62 2.55 32.90
N SER A 19 -9.39 2.12 34.13
CA SER A 19 -10.36 2.31 35.22
C SER A 19 -10.58 3.81 35.46
N GLU A 20 -11.82 4.21 35.75
CA GLU A 20 -12.21 5.63 35.85
C GLU A 20 -11.57 6.36 37.03
N THR A 21 -10.95 5.65 37.97
CA THR A 21 -10.29 6.26 39.14
C THR A 21 -8.83 5.79 39.25
N PRO A 22 -7.85 6.59 38.77
CA PRO A 22 -6.47 6.41 39.17
C PRO A 22 -6.30 6.82 40.64
N SER A 23 -5.45 6.10 41.40
CA SER A 23 -5.16 6.44 42.80
C SER A 23 -4.41 7.78 42.92
N SER A 24 -3.66 8.15 41.87
CA SER A 24 -2.93 9.44 41.76
C SER A 24 -2.73 9.85 40.29
N ALA A 25 -2.59 11.15 40.03
CA ALA A 25 -2.32 11.69 38.69
C ALA A 25 -1.02 11.14 38.07
N ASN A 26 0.02 10.93 38.87
CA ASN A 26 1.30 10.39 38.39
C ASN A 26 1.16 8.93 37.95
N GLU A 27 0.38 8.14 38.69
CA GLU A 27 0.11 6.74 38.36
C GLU A 27 -0.73 6.61 37.08
N TYR A 28 -1.64 7.57 36.84
CA TYR A 28 -2.38 7.65 35.58
C TYR A 28 -1.44 7.92 34.40
N MET A 29 -0.53 8.90 34.55
CA MET A 29 0.42 9.26 33.49
C MET A 29 1.33 8.09 33.12
N THR A 30 1.93 7.42 34.10
CA THR A 30 2.83 6.27 33.85
C THR A 30 2.08 5.10 33.20
N ASN A 31 0.88 4.78 33.66
CA ASN A 31 0.06 3.73 33.04
C ASN A 31 -0.36 4.07 31.60
N LEU A 32 -0.64 5.34 31.32
CA LEU A 32 -0.98 5.81 29.98
C LEU A 32 0.22 5.68 29.04
N GLU A 33 1.41 6.10 29.47
CA GLU A 33 2.65 5.99 28.69
C GLU A 33 2.96 4.53 28.32
N VAL A 34 2.96 3.63 29.31
CA VAL A 34 3.20 2.19 29.10
C VAL A 34 2.18 1.60 28.13
N ARG A 35 0.91 1.97 28.27
CA ARG A 35 -0.15 1.47 27.38
C ARG A 35 0.03 1.99 25.96
N LEU A 36 0.29 3.28 25.77
CA LEU A 36 0.52 3.86 24.44
C LEU A 36 1.74 3.23 23.77
N GLU A 37 2.81 2.99 24.51
CA GLU A 37 3.99 2.29 24.00
C GLU A 37 3.64 0.86 23.54
N SER A 38 2.85 0.13 24.34
CA SER A 38 2.39 -1.21 23.98
C SER A 38 1.53 -1.22 22.70
N ILE A 39 0.62 -0.24 22.57
CA ILE A 39 -0.26 -0.08 21.41
C ILE A 39 0.57 0.19 20.17
N HIS A 40 1.52 1.13 20.27
CA HIS A 40 2.41 1.48 19.18
C HIS A 40 3.28 0.31 18.74
N LYS A 41 3.81 -0.48 19.69
CA LYS A 41 4.58 -1.69 19.38
C LYS A 41 3.75 -2.69 18.57
N VAL A 42 2.54 -3.00 19.03
CA VAL A 42 1.62 -3.92 18.33
C VAL A 42 1.26 -3.38 16.95
N ALA A 43 0.97 -2.08 16.83
CA ALA A 43 0.66 -1.45 15.55
C ALA A 43 1.83 -1.57 14.56
N ARG A 44 3.07 -1.27 14.99
CA ARG A 44 4.27 -1.39 14.15
C ARG A 44 4.51 -2.82 13.69
N GLU A 45 4.37 -3.80 14.59
CA GLU A 45 4.49 -5.22 14.24
C GLU A 45 3.46 -5.65 13.20
N ARG A 46 2.20 -5.20 13.34
CA ARG A 46 1.14 -5.51 12.37
C ARG A 46 1.39 -4.86 11.01
N VAL A 47 1.86 -3.61 10.97
CA VAL A 47 2.23 -2.93 9.73
C VAL A 47 3.37 -3.67 9.04
N LYS A 48 4.40 -4.08 9.79
CA LYS A 48 5.51 -4.87 9.24
C LYS A 48 5.03 -6.19 8.64
N LEU A 49 4.24 -6.96 9.39
CA LEU A 49 3.68 -8.23 8.90
C LEU A 49 2.80 -8.05 7.66
N ALA A 50 2.00 -6.98 7.60
CA ALA A 50 1.18 -6.67 6.44
C ALA A 50 2.04 -6.30 5.23
N SER A 51 3.09 -5.50 5.44
CA SER A 51 4.08 -5.15 4.41
C SER A 51 4.80 -6.38 3.88
N ASP A 52 5.25 -7.28 4.75
CA ASP A 52 5.94 -8.52 4.36
C ASP A 52 5.01 -9.41 3.52
N ARG A 53 3.75 -9.60 3.96
CA ARG A 53 2.75 -10.35 3.19
C ARG A 53 2.46 -9.72 1.83
N MET A 54 2.42 -8.39 1.75
CA MET A 54 2.22 -7.66 0.50
C MET A 54 3.39 -7.88 -0.45
N LYS A 55 4.62 -7.78 0.05
CA LYS A 55 5.84 -8.05 -0.71
C LYS A 55 5.86 -9.49 -1.22
N THR A 56 5.64 -10.49 -0.37
CA THR A 56 5.60 -11.90 -0.79
C THR A 56 4.56 -12.14 -1.89
N ARG A 57 3.37 -11.52 -1.78
CA ARG A 57 2.33 -11.64 -2.79
C ARG A 57 2.71 -10.97 -4.11
N TYR A 58 3.38 -9.82 -4.04
CA TYR A 58 3.89 -9.12 -5.21
C TYR A 58 4.98 -9.94 -5.89
N ASP A 59 6.00 -10.36 -5.16
CA ASP A 59 7.14 -11.14 -5.67
C ASP A 59 6.68 -12.48 -6.26
N PHE A 60 5.68 -13.15 -5.66
CA PHE A 60 5.09 -14.37 -6.22
C PHE A 60 4.37 -14.14 -7.56
N ARG A 61 3.79 -12.94 -7.77
CA ARG A 61 3.09 -12.58 -9.00
C ARG A 61 3.99 -11.90 -10.02
N ALA A 62 5.16 -11.43 -9.60
CA ALA A 62 6.11 -10.77 -10.47
C ALA A 62 6.69 -11.82 -11.42
N THR A 63 6.22 -11.79 -12.66
CA THR A 63 6.79 -12.62 -13.72
C THR A 63 7.87 -11.83 -14.43
N ASP A 64 9.04 -12.42 -14.51
CA ASP A 64 10.21 -11.83 -15.15
C ASP A 64 10.11 -11.93 -16.67
N HIS A 65 9.61 -10.88 -17.32
CA HIS A 65 9.44 -10.82 -18.77
C HIS A 65 10.58 -10.06 -19.43
N HIS A 66 11.49 -10.80 -20.06
CA HIS A 66 12.62 -10.25 -20.78
C HIS A 66 12.38 -10.23 -22.29
N PHE A 67 12.47 -9.04 -22.89
CA PHE A 67 12.55 -8.90 -24.34
C PHE A 67 14.00 -9.03 -24.81
N LYS A 68 14.20 -9.73 -25.93
CA LYS A 68 15.48 -9.77 -26.63
C LYS A 68 15.51 -8.71 -27.72
N GLU A 69 16.70 -8.27 -28.08
CA GLU A 69 16.92 -7.39 -29.22
C GLU A 69 16.39 -8.07 -30.49
N GLY A 70 15.69 -7.32 -31.34
CA GLY A 70 15.00 -7.82 -32.53
C GLY A 70 13.55 -8.28 -32.31
N TYR A 71 13.05 -8.33 -31.07
CA TYR A 71 11.64 -8.72 -30.83
C TYR A 71 10.67 -7.60 -31.18
N LEU A 72 9.52 -7.97 -31.76
CA LEU A 72 8.41 -7.05 -31.98
C LEU A 72 7.61 -6.85 -30.69
N VAL A 73 7.44 -5.59 -30.30
CA VAL A 73 6.76 -5.18 -29.07
C VAL A 73 5.73 -4.10 -29.36
N TRP A 74 4.61 -4.16 -28.64
CA TRP A 74 3.59 -3.11 -28.66
C TRP A 74 3.85 -2.14 -27.51
N MET A 75 3.95 -0.85 -27.83
CA MET A 75 4.13 0.19 -26.83
C MET A 75 2.78 0.64 -26.30
N TYR A 76 2.59 0.57 -24.99
CA TYR A 76 1.43 1.18 -24.35
C TYR A 76 1.61 2.69 -24.27
N ASN A 77 0.86 3.43 -25.09
CA ASN A 77 0.88 4.89 -25.16
C ASN A 77 -0.56 5.44 -25.07
N PRO A 78 -1.11 5.67 -23.86
CA PRO A 78 -2.50 6.14 -23.66
C PRO A 78 -2.66 7.64 -23.94
N LYS A 79 -2.06 8.16 -25.01
CA LYS A 79 -2.18 9.56 -25.43
C LYS A 79 -3.60 9.84 -25.89
N ARG A 80 -4.21 10.86 -25.29
CA ARG A 80 -5.57 11.30 -25.64
C ARG A 80 -5.52 12.38 -26.70
N ARG A 81 -6.17 12.13 -27.83
CA ARG A 81 -6.44 13.15 -28.85
C ARG A 81 -7.71 13.92 -28.49
N ARG A 82 -7.64 15.25 -28.49
CA ARG A 82 -8.79 16.13 -28.27
C ARG A 82 -9.80 15.95 -29.41
N GLY A 83 -11.09 16.01 -29.10
CA GLY A 83 -12.17 15.83 -30.07
C GLY A 83 -12.58 14.37 -30.34
N LEU A 84 -11.88 13.40 -29.78
CA LEU A 84 -12.22 11.97 -29.89
C LEU A 84 -12.59 11.41 -28.51
N SER A 85 -13.54 10.46 -28.46
CA SER A 85 -13.91 9.78 -27.21
C SER A 85 -12.73 8.96 -26.68
N PRO A 86 -12.28 9.15 -25.43
CA PRO A 86 -11.14 8.41 -24.88
C PRO A 86 -11.30 6.89 -24.89
N LYS A 87 -12.54 6.39 -24.86
CA LYS A 87 -12.84 4.94 -24.86
C LYS A 87 -12.65 4.28 -26.23
N LEU A 88 -12.72 5.07 -27.31
CA LEU A 88 -12.59 4.59 -28.69
C LEU A 88 -11.17 4.81 -29.25
N GLN A 89 -10.25 5.34 -28.44
CA GLN A 89 -8.87 5.57 -28.84
C GLN A 89 -8.02 4.33 -28.56
N GLN A 90 -7.13 3.98 -29.48
CA GLN A 90 -6.21 2.87 -29.33
C GLN A 90 -5.04 3.28 -28.41
N ASN A 91 -4.83 2.55 -27.32
CA ASN A 91 -3.74 2.81 -26.38
C ASN A 91 -2.43 2.08 -26.74
N TRP A 92 -2.46 1.20 -27.74
CA TRP A 92 -1.31 0.40 -28.14
C TRP A 92 -0.77 0.91 -29.48
N GLU A 93 0.49 1.32 -29.51
CA GLU A 93 1.19 1.76 -30.71
C GLU A 93 2.23 0.70 -31.11
N GLY A 94 2.49 0.57 -32.42
CA GLY A 94 3.46 -0.39 -32.95
C GLY A 94 2.82 -1.44 -33.85
N PRO A 95 3.57 -2.49 -34.26
CA PRO A 95 4.70 -3.06 -33.56
C PRO A 95 6.02 -2.29 -33.74
N TYR A 96 6.78 -2.13 -32.67
CA TYR A 96 8.16 -1.64 -32.65
C TYR A 96 9.14 -2.79 -32.50
N THR A 97 10.40 -2.57 -32.85
CA THR A 97 11.45 -3.57 -32.64
C THR A 97 12.29 -3.17 -31.45
N ALA A 98 12.45 -4.04 -30.46
CA ALA A 98 13.39 -3.80 -29.36
C ALA A 98 14.82 -3.72 -29.92
N VAL A 99 15.43 -2.54 -29.89
CA VAL A 99 16.78 -2.30 -30.41
C VAL A 99 17.82 -2.73 -29.38
N ASN A 100 17.82 -2.08 -28.21
CA ASN A 100 18.79 -2.34 -27.15
C ASN A 100 18.11 -2.36 -25.77
N LYS A 101 18.60 -3.21 -24.85
CA LYS A 101 18.24 -3.18 -23.43
C LYS A 101 19.15 -2.21 -22.67
N LEU A 102 18.59 -1.11 -22.15
CA LEU A 102 19.35 -0.12 -21.37
C LEU A 102 19.40 -0.47 -19.88
N ASN A 103 18.34 -1.05 -19.35
CA ASN A 103 18.23 -1.56 -17.98
C ASN A 103 17.23 -2.73 -17.94
N ASP A 104 17.09 -3.43 -16.81
CA ASP A 104 16.14 -4.54 -16.65
C ASP A 104 14.69 -4.20 -17.02
N VAL A 105 14.31 -2.94 -16.82
CA VAL A 105 12.95 -2.44 -17.11
C VAL A 105 12.91 -1.48 -18.32
N VAL A 106 14.07 -1.02 -18.81
CA VAL A 106 14.13 0.06 -19.82
C VAL A 106 14.71 -0.47 -21.12
N TYR A 107 13.87 -0.45 -22.15
CA TYR A 107 14.20 -0.86 -23.50
C TYR A 107 14.16 0.33 -24.45
N ARG A 108 15.07 0.35 -25.42
CA ARG A 108 15.00 1.22 -26.58
C ARG A 108 14.26 0.48 -27.69
N VAL A 109 13.22 1.11 -28.21
CA VAL A 109 12.39 0.65 -29.34
C VAL A 109 12.51 1.62 -30.51
#